data_AF-A0A0G1CJ73-F1
#
_entry.id   AF-A0A0G1CJ73-F1
#
_cell.length_a   1.000
_cell.length_b   1.000
_cell.length_c   1.000
_cell.angle_alpha   90.00
_cell.angle_beta   90.00
_cell.angle_gamma   90.00
#
_symmetry.space_group_name_H-M   'P 1'
#
loop_
_entity.id
_entity.type
_entity.pdbx_description
1 polymer ?
#
loop_
_entity_poly.entity_id
_entity_poly.type
_entity_poly.pdbx_seq_one_letter_code
_entity_poly.pdbx_strand_id
1 'polypeptide(L)'
;AFYTHLLEGKIQPMHSLKEAEAVKMVENSFRDINIAFVNELAMSFQKLGIDIMDVIEGASTKPFSFMPHFPGIGVGGHCIPVDPYYLIEEAARNGFNHRFLKAARKVNNNMPRFTARLLKKTMSHQGIKLKRSHIALLGLAYKKNIADTRESPAFRIKSELEQMGAVVQTYDPHVPHLSSASSLEDALHNVSAVVIATDHKQFTSILTPQLLLQHRVPIILDGRNCLDKNEFIRGGVTYVGIGR
;
A
#
# COMPACT_ATOMS: atom_id res chain seq x y z
N ALA A 1 3.38 10.17 38.26
CA ALA A 1 4.73 10.78 38.31
C ALA A 1 5.87 9.83 37.93
N PHE A 2 5.65 8.61 37.39
CA PHE A 2 6.77 7.74 36.97
C PHE A 2 7.45 8.25 35.69
N TYR A 3 6.68 8.37 34.60
CA TYR A 3 7.20 8.74 33.28
C TYR A 3 7.81 10.16 33.20
N THR A 4 7.39 11.10 34.05
CA THR A 4 7.94 12.47 34.08
C THR A 4 9.42 12.53 34.46
N HIS A 5 9.94 11.50 35.13
CA HIS A 5 11.37 11.41 35.49
C HIS A 5 12.22 10.76 34.37
N LEU A 6 11.57 10.16 33.37
CA LEU A 6 12.23 9.39 32.31
C LEU A 6 12.11 10.04 30.94
N LEU A 7 11.07 10.87 30.73
CA LEU A 7 10.71 11.43 29.43
C LEU A 7 10.58 12.94 29.52
N GLU A 8 11.08 13.63 28.49
CA GLU A 8 10.96 15.09 28.34
C GLU A 8 9.60 15.52 27.74
N GLY A 9 8.81 14.57 27.22
CA GLY A 9 7.53 14.84 26.58
C GLY A 9 6.41 15.22 27.55
N LYS A 10 5.50 16.10 27.11
CA LYS A 10 4.29 16.44 27.87
C LYS A 10 3.45 15.19 28.14
N ILE A 11 3.17 14.92 29.41
CA ILE A 11 2.28 13.83 29.83
C ILE A 11 0.86 14.36 29.96
N GLN A 12 -0.09 13.68 29.31
CA GLN A 12 -1.52 13.95 29.43
C GLN A 12 -2.18 12.84 30.26
N PRO A 13 -2.50 13.07 31.55
CA PRO A 13 -3.26 12.12 32.36
C PRO A 13 -4.68 11.96 31.81
N MET A 14 -5.14 10.71 31.70
CA MET A 14 -6.53 10.38 31.40
C MET A 14 -7.33 10.22 32.71
N HIS A 15 -8.64 10.43 32.67
CA HIS A 15 -9.48 10.34 33.87
C HIS A 15 -9.89 8.90 34.21
N SER A 16 -9.77 7.97 33.26
CA SER A 16 -10.00 6.54 33.50
C SER A 16 -9.14 5.62 32.62
N LEU A 17 -9.07 4.34 32.99
CA LEU A 17 -8.44 3.30 32.18
C LEU A 17 -9.13 3.16 30.81
N LYS A 18 -10.48 3.20 30.79
CA LYS A 18 -11.28 3.10 29.57
C LYS A 18 -10.95 4.23 28.58
N GLU A 19 -10.76 5.46 29.07
CA GLU A 19 -10.35 6.59 28.24
C GLU A 19 -8.94 6.39 27.67
N ALA A 20 -7.99 5.91 28.49
CA ALA A 20 -6.63 5.65 28.03
C ALA A 20 -6.57 4.56 26.94
N GLU A 21 -7.36 3.49 27.08
CA GLU A 21 -7.49 2.44 26.06
C GLU A 21 -8.14 3.01 24.78
N ALA A 22 -9.21 3.80 24.93
CA ALA A 22 -9.91 4.42 23.81
C ALA A 22 -8.99 5.36 23.00
N VAL A 23 -8.07 6.11 23.64
CA VAL A 23 -7.11 6.97 22.94
C VAL A 23 -6.33 6.19 21.88
N LYS A 24 -5.84 4.99 22.21
CA LYS A 24 -5.08 4.18 21.25
C LYS A 24 -5.95 3.70 20.08
N MET A 25 -7.16 3.27 20.39
CA MET A 25 -8.11 2.80 19.38
C MET A 25 -8.54 3.92 18.43
N VAL A 26 -8.76 5.13 18.96
CA VAL A 26 -9.09 6.33 18.18
C VAL A 26 -7.94 6.72 17.26
N GLU A 27 -6.69 6.73 17.73
CA GLU A 27 -5.52 7.08 16.89
C GLU A 27 -5.40 6.15 15.68
N ASN A 28 -5.47 4.83 15.89
CA ASN A 28 -5.38 3.86 14.80
C ASN A 28 -6.60 3.91 13.87
N SER A 29 -7.82 4.08 14.40
CA SER A 29 -9.04 4.19 13.58
C SER A 29 -9.06 5.45 12.74
N PHE A 30 -8.61 6.57 13.31
CA PHE A 30 -8.48 7.82 12.58
C PHE A 30 -7.50 7.68 11.41
N ARG A 31 -6.36 7.02 11.62
CA ARG A 31 -5.40 6.72 10.55
C ARG A 31 -6.00 5.79 9.49
N ASP A 32 -6.69 4.71 9.88
CA ASP A 32 -7.35 3.79 8.97
C ASP A 32 -8.39 4.48 8.07
N ILE A 33 -9.24 5.33 8.66
CA ILE A 33 -10.25 6.12 7.96
C ILE A 33 -9.62 7.06 6.93
N ASN A 34 -8.58 7.80 7.31
CA ASN A 34 -7.96 8.74 6.39
C ASN A 34 -7.23 8.02 5.24
N ILE A 35 -6.61 6.86 5.50
CA ILE A 35 -6.04 6.01 4.44
C ILE A 35 -7.15 5.50 3.52
N ALA A 36 -8.28 5.05 4.07
CA ALA A 36 -9.42 4.61 3.26
C ALA A 36 -9.95 5.73 2.37
N PHE A 37 -10.08 6.93 2.91
CA PHE A 37 -10.54 8.10 2.17
C PHE A 37 -9.64 8.37 0.95
N VAL A 38 -8.33 8.47 1.13
CA VAL A 38 -7.42 8.74 -0.01
C VAL A 38 -7.31 7.55 -0.97
N ASN A 39 -7.46 6.31 -0.50
CA ASN A 39 -7.54 5.13 -1.36
C ASN A 39 -8.80 5.15 -2.24
N GLU A 40 -9.96 5.51 -1.68
CA GLU A 40 -11.21 5.63 -2.44
C GLU A 40 -11.11 6.74 -3.49
N LEU A 41 -10.54 7.89 -3.14
CA LEU A 41 -10.26 8.96 -4.10
C LEU A 41 -9.30 8.49 -5.19
N ALA A 42 -8.21 7.79 -4.86
CA ALA A 42 -7.28 7.25 -5.85
C ALA A 42 -7.99 6.32 -6.85
N MET A 43 -8.86 5.42 -6.36
CA MET A 43 -9.65 4.53 -7.22
C MET A 43 -10.61 5.30 -8.15
N SER A 44 -11.21 6.37 -7.66
CA SER A 44 -12.15 7.20 -8.41
C SER A 44 -11.42 8.06 -9.45
N PHE A 45 -10.42 8.80 -9.01
CA PHE A 45 -9.64 9.74 -9.82
C PHE A 45 -8.86 9.04 -10.94
N GLN A 46 -8.43 7.79 -10.73
CA GLN A 46 -7.83 7.00 -11.80
C GLN A 46 -8.79 6.73 -12.97
N LYS A 47 -10.10 6.71 -12.75
CA LYS A 47 -11.09 6.63 -13.85
C LYS A 47 -11.30 7.97 -14.54
N LEU A 48 -11.03 9.07 -13.85
CA LEU A 48 -11.20 10.44 -14.33
C LEU A 48 -9.91 11.02 -14.95
N GLY A 49 -8.79 10.31 -14.85
CA GLY A 49 -7.48 10.82 -15.30
C GLY A 49 -6.93 11.93 -14.40
N ILE A 50 -7.33 11.98 -13.12
CA ILE A 50 -6.84 12.94 -12.14
C ILE A 50 -5.72 12.28 -11.33
N ASP A 51 -4.57 12.94 -11.21
CA ASP A 51 -3.45 12.44 -10.40
C ASP A 51 -3.69 12.78 -8.92
N ILE A 52 -3.91 11.76 -8.10
CA ILE A 52 -4.23 11.95 -6.67
C ILE A 52 -3.06 12.55 -5.89
N MET A 53 -1.81 12.33 -6.32
CA MET A 53 -0.64 12.87 -5.62
C MET A 53 -0.59 14.39 -5.77
N ASP A 54 -0.84 14.90 -6.98
CA ASP A 54 -0.90 16.34 -7.25
C ASP A 54 -2.06 17.01 -6.49
N VAL A 55 -3.20 16.32 -6.37
CA VAL A 55 -4.34 16.81 -5.58
C VAL A 55 -4.00 16.86 -4.08
N ILE A 56 -3.34 15.84 -3.53
CA ILE A 56 -2.91 15.82 -2.13
C ILE A 56 -1.88 16.92 -1.88
N GLU A 57 -0.92 17.13 -2.78
CA GLU A 57 0.06 18.20 -2.70
C GLU A 57 -0.62 19.57 -2.66
N GLY A 58 -1.51 19.84 -3.62
CA GLY A 58 -2.30 21.07 -3.67
C GLY A 58 -3.14 21.30 -2.41
N ALA A 59 -3.84 20.26 -1.93
CA ALA A 59 -4.62 20.33 -0.69
C ALA A 59 -3.77 20.56 0.56
N SER A 60 -2.53 20.05 0.57
CA SER A 60 -1.58 20.20 1.68
C SER A 60 -1.03 21.61 1.83
N THR A 61 -1.21 22.49 0.85
CA THR A 61 -0.85 23.91 0.96
C THR A 61 -1.72 24.65 1.98
N LYS A 62 -2.89 24.10 2.33
CA LYS A 62 -3.76 24.69 3.35
C LYS A 62 -3.12 24.47 4.73
N PRO A 63 -2.82 25.54 5.50
CA PRO A 63 -2.05 25.42 6.75
C PRO A 63 -2.85 24.82 7.92
N PHE A 64 -4.13 24.50 7.72
CA PHE A 64 -5.00 23.95 8.75
C PHE A 64 -6.01 22.97 8.17
N SER A 65 -6.46 22.03 9.01
CA SER A 65 -7.56 21.09 8.72
C SER A 65 -7.35 20.10 7.56
N PHE A 66 -6.16 20.03 6.98
CA PHE A 66 -5.78 18.95 6.06
C PHE A 66 -4.51 18.27 6.56
N MET A 67 -4.63 17.00 6.93
CA MET A 67 -3.49 16.18 7.30
C MET A 67 -3.28 15.13 6.22
N PRO A 68 -2.20 15.23 5.44
CA PRO A 68 -2.01 14.38 4.28
C PRO A 68 -1.85 12.91 4.67
N HIS A 69 -2.60 12.08 3.97
CA HIS A 69 -2.41 10.63 3.91
C HIS A 69 -2.21 10.28 2.44
N PHE A 70 -1.54 9.16 2.20
CA PHE A 70 -1.18 8.76 0.84
C PHE A 70 -1.82 7.42 0.50
N PRO A 71 -2.36 7.27 -0.72
CA PRO A 71 -2.94 6.02 -1.14
C PRO A 71 -1.86 4.96 -1.35
N GLY A 72 -2.27 3.70 -1.37
CA GLY A 72 -1.37 2.60 -1.68
C GLY A 72 -2.11 1.29 -1.86
N ILE A 73 -1.37 0.19 -1.90
CA ILE A 73 -1.93 -1.14 -2.15
C ILE A 73 -2.83 -1.73 -1.03
N GLY A 74 -3.05 -0.98 0.05
CA GLY A 74 -3.79 -1.41 1.23
C GLY A 74 -3.06 -1.07 2.52
N VAL A 75 -3.54 -1.65 3.62
CA VAL A 75 -3.04 -1.42 4.97
C VAL A 75 -2.56 -2.75 5.55
N GLY A 76 -1.33 -2.78 6.06
CA GLY A 76 -0.78 -3.93 6.78
C GLY A 76 -0.21 -3.57 8.15
N GLY A 77 0.45 -4.52 8.78
CA GLY A 77 0.90 -4.45 10.17
C GLY A 77 -0.17 -4.97 11.13
N HIS A 78 0.12 -5.02 12.43
CA HIS A 78 -0.80 -5.59 13.41
C HIS A 78 -1.76 -4.57 14.04
N CYS A 79 -1.50 -3.27 13.87
CA CYS A 79 -2.27 -2.21 14.52
C CYS A 79 -3.44 -1.75 13.66
N ILE A 80 -3.15 -0.99 12.60
CA ILE A 80 -4.16 -0.31 11.79
C ILE A 80 -5.18 -1.27 11.17
N PRO A 81 -4.81 -2.46 10.66
CA PRO A 81 -5.82 -3.33 10.06
C PRO A 81 -6.63 -4.14 11.07
N VAL A 82 -6.28 -4.12 12.36
CA VAL A 82 -6.89 -4.93 13.43
C VAL A 82 -7.65 -4.05 14.43
N ASP A 83 -7.04 -3.01 14.96
CA ASP A 83 -7.58 -2.18 16.05
C ASP A 83 -8.99 -1.60 15.77
N PRO A 84 -9.30 -1.12 14.54
CA PRO A 84 -10.66 -0.66 14.24
C PRO A 84 -11.70 -1.77 14.38
N TYR A 85 -11.34 -3.04 14.18
CA TYR A 85 -12.25 -4.16 14.40
C TYR A 85 -12.57 -4.37 15.88
N TYR A 86 -11.64 -4.12 16.81
CA TYR A 86 -11.97 -4.18 18.23
C TYR A 86 -13.04 -3.16 18.60
N LEU A 87 -12.95 -1.92 18.11
CA LEU A 87 -14.02 -0.92 18.30
C LEU A 87 -15.33 -1.34 17.64
N ILE A 88 -15.27 -1.86 16.41
CA ILE A 88 -16.45 -2.32 15.69
C ILE A 88 -17.19 -3.42 16.46
N GLU A 89 -16.46 -4.43 16.94
CA GLU A 89 -17.03 -5.58 17.63
C GLU A 89 -17.51 -5.22 19.03
N GLU A 90 -16.72 -4.46 19.79
CA GLU A 90 -17.10 -4.07 21.15
C GLU A 90 -18.33 -3.16 21.13
N ALA A 91 -18.41 -2.21 20.21
CA ALA A 91 -19.61 -1.39 20.07
C ALA A 91 -20.83 -2.21 19.63
N ALA A 92 -20.64 -3.19 18.73
CA ALA A 92 -21.73 -4.07 18.28
C ALA A 92 -22.32 -4.89 19.43
N ARG A 93 -21.49 -5.41 20.32
CA ARG A 93 -21.93 -6.10 21.56
C ARG A 93 -22.76 -5.20 22.47
N ASN A 94 -22.53 -3.88 22.40
CA ASN A 94 -23.24 -2.87 23.16
C ASN A 94 -24.36 -2.17 22.34
N GLY A 95 -24.81 -2.79 21.24
CA GLY A 95 -25.96 -2.30 20.46
C GLY A 95 -25.66 -1.16 19.49
N PHE A 96 -24.39 -0.80 19.27
CA PHE A 96 -24.00 0.26 18.35
C PHE A 96 -23.31 -0.28 17.08
N ASN A 97 -23.76 0.15 15.91
CA ASN A 97 -23.20 -0.30 14.63
C ASN A 97 -22.31 0.77 13.98
N HIS A 98 -20.99 0.58 14.03
CA HIS A 98 -20.01 1.43 13.33
C HIS A 98 -20.05 1.27 11.80
N ARG A 99 -21.06 1.82 11.14
CA ARG A 99 -21.18 1.82 9.66
C ARG A 99 -19.97 2.48 8.99
N PHE A 100 -19.47 3.57 9.58
CA PHE A 100 -18.36 4.34 9.03
C PHE A 100 -17.02 3.58 9.10
N LEU A 101 -16.64 3.04 10.27
CA LEU A 101 -15.41 2.24 10.39
C LEU A 101 -15.47 0.99 9.49
N LYS A 102 -16.63 0.32 9.42
CA LYS A 102 -16.83 -0.82 8.50
C LYS A 102 -16.60 -0.43 7.04
N ALA A 103 -17.07 0.75 6.62
CA ALA A 103 -16.84 1.25 5.26
C ALA A 103 -15.36 1.52 4.99
N ALA A 104 -14.65 2.18 5.91
CA ALA A 104 -13.21 2.41 5.80
C ALA A 104 -12.42 1.10 5.64
N ARG A 105 -12.70 0.11 6.51
CA ARG A 105 -12.09 -1.22 6.42
C ARG A 105 -12.41 -1.91 5.10
N LYS A 106 -13.64 -1.80 4.59
CA LYS A 106 -14.02 -2.38 3.30
C LYS A 106 -13.22 -1.78 2.15
N VAL A 107 -13.01 -0.47 2.14
CA VAL A 107 -12.17 0.20 1.13
C VAL A 107 -10.72 -0.30 1.21
N ASN A 108 -10.10 -0.22 2.38
CA ASN A 108 -8.71 -0.64 2.58
C ASN A 108 -8.50 -2.13 2.25
N ASN A 109 -9.44 -2.99 2.62
CA ASN A 109 -9.39 -4.42 2.31
C ASN A 109 -9.60 -4.74 0.83
N ASN A 110 -10.16 -3.82 0.03
CA ASN A 110 -10.33 -3.99 -1.41
C ASN A 110 -9.10 -3.55 -2.22
N MET A 111 -8.18 -2.77 -1.63
CA MET A 111 -7.03 -2.24 -2.36
C MET A 111 -6.13 -3.31 -3.00
N PRO A 112 -5.82 -4.46 -2.37
CA PRO A 112 -5.05 -5.53 -3.04
C PRO A 112 -5.69 -6.01 -4.34
N ARG A 113 -7.02 -6.19 -4.33
CA ARG A 113 -7.80 -6.60 -5.50
C ARG A 113 -7.86 -5.50 -6.56
N PHE A 114 -8.00 -4.25 -6.13
CA PHE A 114 -7.93 -3.10 -7.03
C PHE A 114 -6.58 -3.05 -7.74
N THR A 115 -5.47 -3.19 -7.02
CA THR A 115 -4.11 -3.21 -7.57
C THR A 115 -3.92 -4.32 -8.61
N ALA A 116 -4.34 -5.54 -8.31
CA ALA A 116 -4.25 -6.66 -9.26
C ALA A 116 -5.07 -6.41 -10.54
N ARG A 117 -6.28 -5.86 -10.41
CA ARG A 117 -7.14 -5.49 -11.55
C ARG A 117 -6.56 -4.34 -12.36
N LEU A 118 -5.93 -3.38 -11.68
CA LEU A 118 -5.26 -2.27 -12.33
C LEU A 118 -4.11 -2.77 -13.20
N LEU A 119 -3.25 -3.64 -12.66
CA LEU A 119 -2.18 -4.27 -13.45
C LEU A 119 -2.75 -5.01 -14.66
N LYS A 120 -3.79 -5.84 -14.46
CA LYS A 120 -4.46 -6.57 -15.55
C LYS A 120 -4.94 -5.63 -16.65
N LYS A 121 -5.57 -4.51 -16.28
CA LYS A 121 -6.06 -3.50 -17.23
C LYS A 121 -4.87 -2.88 -17.99
N THR A 122 -3.82 -2.45 -17.29
CA THR A 122 -2.62 -1.86 -17.89
C THR A 122 -1.94 -2.82 -18.88
N MET A 123 -1.74 -4.08 -18.48
CA MET A 123 -1.18 -5.12 -19.35
C MET A 123 -2.05 -5.34 -20.60
N SER A 124 -3.38 -5.39 -20.44
CA SER A 124 -4.30 -5.55 -21.56
C SER A 124 -4.22 -4.39 -22.55
N HIS A 125 -3.99 -3.15 -22.10
CA HIS A 125 -3.80 -2.00 -22.99
C HIS A 125 -2.50 -2.10 -23.81
N GLN A 126 -1.49 -2.81 -23.30
CA GLN A 126 -0.25 -3.14 -24.00
C GLN A 126 -0.35 -4.44 -24.83
N GLY A 127 -1.55 -5.03 -24.98
CA GLY A 127 -1.73 -6.28 -25.69
C GLY A 127 -1.22 -7.53 -24.95
N ILE A 128 -0.82 -7.40 -23.68
CA ILE A 128 -0.29 -8.49 -22.86
C ILE A 128 -1.42 -9.09 -22.03
N LYS A 129 -1.65 -10.40 -22.19
CA LYS A 129 -2.64 -11.13 -21.38
C LYS A 129 -2.04 -11.50 -20.03
N LEU A 130 -2.66 -11.07 -18.93
CA LEU A 130 -2.22 -11.42 -17.57
C LEU A 130 -2.13 -12.95 -17.33
N LYS A 131 -3.06 -13.72 -17.89
CA LYS A 131 -3.08 -15.18 -17.72
C LYS A 131 -1.81 -15.80 -18.32
N ARG A 132 -1.07 -16.55 -17.50
CA ARG A 132 0.24 -17.17 -17.76
C ARG A 132 1.41 -16.18 -17.91
N SER A 133 1.19 -14.87 -17.71
CA SER A 133 2.31 -13.93 -17.61
C SER A 133 3.02 -14.08 -16.28
N HIS A 134 4.34 -13.90 -16.32
CA HIS A 134 5.18 -13.81 -15.14
C HIS A 134 5.18 -12.37 -14.62
N ILE A 135 4.95 -12.19 -13.32
CA ILE A 135 4.88 -10.88 -12.66
C ILE A 135 5.88 -10.87 -11.51
N ALA A 136 6.76 -9.88 -11.48
CA ALA A 136 7.62 -9.63 -10.33
C ALA A 136 6.84 -8.82 -9.28
N LEU A 137 6.68 -9.35 -8.07
CA LEU A 137 6.12 -8.66 -6.92
C LEU A 137 7.24 -8.33 -5.94
N LEU A 138 7.64 -7.06 -5.92
CA LEU A 138 8.77 -6.56 -5.14
C LEU A 138 8.28 -5.99 -3.80
N GLY A 139 8.70 -6.62 -2.71
CA GLY A 139 8.28 -6.31 -1.34
C GLY A 139 7.22 -7.27 -0.82
N LEU A 140 7.47 -7.81 0.37
CA LEU A 140 6.61 -8.71 1.13
C LEU A 140 6.35 -8.17 2.54
N ALA A 141 7.30 -7.43 3.11
CA ALA A 141 7.10 -6.71 4.37
C ALA A 141 6.00 -5.65 4.21
N TYR A 142 5.21 -5.41 5.27
CA TYR A 142 4.12 -4.43 5.19
C TYR A 142 4.60 -2.97 5.21
N LYS A 143 5.86 -2.75 5.62
CA LYS A 143 6.49 -1.44 5.76
C LYS A 143 7.93 -1.49 5.27
N LYS A 144 8.39 -0.39 4.69
CA LYS A 144 9.76 -0.26 4.20
C LYS A 144 10.82 -0.60 5.25
N ASN A 145 11.87 -1.23 4.76
CA ASN A 145 13.15 -1.46 5.43
C ASN A 145 13.07 -2.26 6.75
N ILE A 146 12.01 -3.05 6.94
CA ILE A 146 11.86 -3.95 8.08
C ILE A 146 11.44 -5.34 7.59
N ALA A 147 11.60 -6.35 8.44
CA ALA A 147 11.29 -7.74 8.11
C ALA A 147 9.89 -8.20 8.61
N ASP A 148 8.95 -7.27 8.83
CA ASP A 148 7.63 -7.58 9.37
C ASP A 148 6.60 -7.76 8.25
N THR A 149 6.03 -8.94 8.17
CA THR A 149 5.10 -9.38 7.11
C THR A 149 3.66 -9.49 7.58
N ARG A 150 3.37 -9.20 8.85
CA ARG A 150 2.02 -9.31 9.42
C ARG A 150 1.03 -8.45 8.66
N GLU A 151 -0.09 -9.05 8.28
CA GLU A 151 -1.17 -8.42 7.49
C GLU A 151 -0.68 -7.72 6.22
N SER A 152 0.47 -8.13 5.65
CA SER A 152 1.00 -7.43 4.48
C SER A 152 0.06 -7.56 3.28
N PRO A 153 -0.32 -6.44 2.63
CA PRO A 153 -1.17 -6.46 1.44
C PRO A 153 -0.51 -7.18 0.25
N ALA A 154 0.83 -7.33 0.25
CA ALA A 154 1.57 -8.03 -0.80
C ALA A 154 1.09 -9.48 -1.00
N PHE A 155 0.85 -10.23 0.08
CA PHE A 155 0.37 -11.62 -0.03
C PHE A 155 -1.03 -11.70 -0.65
N ARG A 156 -1.89 -10.72 -0.35
CA ARG A 156 -3.23 -10.65 -0.95
C ARG A 156 -3.15 -10.28 -2.43
N ILE A 157 -2.25 -9.39 -2.83
CA ILE A 157 -2.00 -9.06 -4.25
C ILE A 157 -1.50 -10.29 -4.99
N LYS A 158 -0.51 -11.02 -4.43
CA LYS A 158 -0.02 -12.28 -4.97
C LYS A 158 -1.18 -13.25 -5.21
N SER A 159 -2.01 -13.48 -4.19
CA SER A 159 -3.18 -14.37 -4.30
C SER A 159 -4.17 -13.90 -5.37
N GLU A 160 -4.47 -12.61 -5.47
CA GLU A 160 -5.41 -12.08 -6.49
C GLU A 160 -4.85 -12.25 -7.92
N LEU A 161 -3.55 -12.03 -8.12
CA LEU A 161 -2.87 -12.23 -9.40
C LEU A 161 -2.84 -13.72 -9.81
N GLU A 162 -2.52 -14.60 -8.87
CA GLU A 162 -2.50 -16.06 -9.08
C GLU A 162 -3.90 -16.59 -9.40
N GLN A 163 -4.95 -16.10 -8.72
CA GLN A 163 -6.35 -16.42 -9.04
C GLN A 163 -6.77 -15.97 -10.44
N MET A 164 -6.17 -14.89 -10.95
CA MET A 164 -6.37 -14.44 -12.34
C MET A 164 -5.49 -15.21 -13.35
N GLY A 165 -4.67 -16.14 -12.89
CA GLY A 165 -3.85 -17.06 -13.68
C GLY A 165 -2.45 -16.55 -14.00
N ALA A 166 -1.96 -15.51 -13.33
CA ALA A 166 -0.56 -15.08 -13.45
C ALA A 166 0.39 -16.03 -12.69
N VAL A 167 1.66 -16.03 -13.06
CA VAL A 167 2.74 -16.65 -12.29
C VAL A 167 3.47 -15.53 -11.55
N VAL A 168 3.44 -15.53 -10.22
CA VAL A 168 4.01 -14.43 -9.42
C VAL A 168 5.34 -14.85 -8.82
N GLN A 169 6.40 -14.12 -9.17
CA GLN A 169 7.72 -14.24 -8.55
C GLN A 169 7.86 -13.12 -7.51
N THR A 170 8.24 -13.47 -6.28
CA THR A 170 8.37 -12.51 -5.18
C THR A 170 9.83 -12.27 -4.82
N TYR A 171 10.15 -11.04 -4.46
CA TYR A 171 11.44 -10.70 -3.88
C TYR A 171 11.32 -9.59 -2.84
N ASP A 172 11.89 -9.81 -1.67
CA ASP A 172 12.04 -8.83 -0.61
C ASP A 172 13.41 -9.00 0.08
N PRO A 173 14.29 -7.96 0.07
CA PRO A 173 15.62 -8.07 0.64
C PRO A 173 15.65 -8.17 2.18
N HIS A 174 14.55 -7.87 2.88
CA HIS A 174 14.43 -7.95 4.34
C HIS A 174 13.78 -9.25 4.81
N VAL A 175 13.08 -9.97 3.94
CA VAL A 175 12.55 -11.32 4.21
C VAL A 175 12.90 -12.30 3.08
N PRO A 176 14.21 -12.53 2.80
CA PRO A 176 14.64 -13.38 1.70
C PRO A 176 14.13 -14.81 1.81
N HIS A 177 13.92 -15.33 3.03
CA HIS A 177 13.39 -16.67 3.28
C HIS A 177 11.93 -16.88 2.82
N LEU A 178 11.18 -15.81 2.55
CA LEU A 178 9.82 -15.86 1.99
C LEU A 178 9.78 -15.48 0.50
N SER A 179 10.92 -15.07 -0.06
CA SER A 179 11.03 -14.72 -1.47
C SER A 179 11.12 -15.97 -2.33
N SER A 180 10.47 -15.97 -3.49
CA SER A 180 10.64 -17.05 -4.48
C SER A 180 11.89 -16.84 -5.35
N ALA A 181 12.31 -15.59 -5.53
CA ALA A 181 13.53 -15.23 -6.24
C ALA A 181 14.67 -14.97 -5.24
N SER A 182 15.88 -15.36 -5.65
CA SER A 182 17.10 -15.27 -4.82
C SER A 182 17.73 -13.86 -4.80
N SER A 183 17.44 -13.05 -5.82
CA SER A 183 17.95 -11.69 -5.99
C SER A 183 16.93 -10.83 -6.74
N LEU A 184 17.18 -9.52 -6.79
CA LEU A 184 16.38 -8.61 -7.64
C LEU A 184 16.53 -8.98 -9.13
N GLU A 185 17.73 -9.37 -9.56
CA GLU A 185 18.00 -9.77 -10.94
C GLU A 185 17.17 -11.00 -11.35
N ASP A 186 17.14 -12.01 -10.48
CA ASP A 186 16.34 -13.22 -10.64
C ASP A 186 14.83 -12.89 -10.66
N ALA A 187 14.39 -11.95 -9.82
CA ALA A 187 13.01 -11.49 -9.78
C ALA A 187 12.57 -10.77 -11.07
N LEU A 188 13.50 -10.11 -11.77
CA LEU A 188 13.23 -9.39 -13.03
C LEU A 188 13.38 -10.28 -14.27
N HIS A 189 13.81 -11.53 -14.12
CA HIS A 189 14.05 -12.41 -15.25
C HIS A 189 12.73 -12.94 -15.86
N ASN A 190 12.53 -12.72 -17.16
CA ASN A 190 11.37 -13.19 -17.95
C ASN A 190 10.00 -12.74 -17.43
N VAL A 191 9.91 -11.57 -16.77
CA VAL A 191 8.63 -11.01 -16.30
C VAL A 191 8.03 -10.03 -17.31
N SER A 192 6.70 -10.03 -17.41
CA SER A 192 5.94 -9.10 -18.26
C SER A 192 5.63 -7.78 -17.55
N ALA A 193 5.71 -7.74 -16.23
CA ALA A 193 5.49 -6.54 -15.44
C ALA A 193 6.13 -6.66 -14.04
N VAL A 194 6.42 -5.51 -13.45
CA VAL A 194 6.84 -5.36 -12.06
C VAL A 194 5.76 -4.68 -11.25
N VAL A 195 5.54 -5.13 -10.02
CA VAL A 195 4.68 -4.49 -9.01
C VAL A 195 5.53 -4.17 -7.79
N ILE A 196 5.61 -2.90 -7.41
CA ILE A 196 6.20 -2.49 -6.13
C ILE A 196 5.11 -2.56 -5.07
N ALA A 197 5.21 -3.52 -4.17
CA ALA A 197 4.33 -3.65 -3.02
C ALA A 197 4.86 -2.88 -1.80
N THR A 198 6.18 -2.74 -1.66
CA THR A 198 6.80 -2.08 -0.50
C THR A 198 7.93 -1.17 -0.94
N ASP A 199 7.97 0.06 -0.43
CA ASP A 199 8.91 1.13 -0.79
C ASP A 199 10.28 0.97 -0.09
N HIS A 200 10.89 -0.22 -0.19
CA HIS A 200 12.25 -0.44 0.30
C HIS A 200 13.24 0.46 -0.43
N LYS A 201 14.24 0.96 0.30
CA LYS A 201 15.28 1.83 -0.26
C LYS A 201 15.97 1.20 -1.46
N GLN A 202 16.24 -0.11 -1.39
CA GLN A 202 16.87 -0.90 -2.44
C GLN A 202 16.08 -0.87 -3.75
N PHE A 203 14.75 -0.81 -3.70
CA PHE A 203 13.94 -0.71 -4.91
C PHE A 203 13.93 0.72 -5.44
N THR A 204 13.68 1.70 -4.56
CA THR A 204 13.63 3.13 -4.95
C THR A 204 14.95 3.67 -5.46
N SER A 205 16.09 3.07 -5.10
CA SER A 205 17.42 3.51 -5.56
C SER A 205 17.92 2.78 -6.81
N ILE A 206 17.44 1.56 -7.09
CA ILE A 206 17.99 0.70 -8.15
C ILE A 206 17.06 0.63 -9.36
N LEU A 207 15.74 0.66 -9.16
CA LEU A 207 14.79 0.55 -10.27
C LEU A 207 14.80 1.84 -11.09
N THR A 208 15.32 1.73 -12.30
CA THR A 208 15.29 2.79 -13.32
C THR A 208 14.60 2.26 -14.58
N PRO A 209 14.14 3.16 -15.47
CA PRO A 209 13.55 2.74 -16.73
C PRO A 209 14.54 1.91 -17.58
N GLN A 210 15.82 2.29 -17.57
CA GLN A 210 16.89 1.60 -18.30
C GLN A 210 17.09 0.18 -17.77
N LEU A 211 17.10 -0.02 -16.45
CA LEU A 211 17.21 -1.36 -15.87
C LEU A 211 16.03 -2.24 -16.29
N LEU A 212 14.80 -1.72 -16.21
CA LEU A 212 13.63 -2.49 -16.64
C LEU A 212 13.69 -2.87 -18.12
N LEU A 213 14.11 -1.94 -18.98
CA LEU A 213 14.27 -2.21 -20.41
C LEU A 213 15.39 -3.21 -20.72
N GLN A 214 16.50 -3.22 -19.97
CA GLN A 214 17.54 -4.24 -20.08
C GLN A 214 16.97 -5.65 -19.80
N HIS A 215 16.05 -5.76 -18.85
CA HIS A 215 15.31 -6.98 -18.55
C HIS A 215 14.07 -7.20 -19.44
N ARG A 216 13.83 -6.34 -20.44
CA ARG A 216 12.66 -6.36 -21.33
C ARG A 216 11.32 -6.29 -20.58
N VAL A 217 11.28 -5.59 -19.46
CA VAL A 217 10.08 -5.36 -18.65
C VAL A 217 9.39 -4.07 -19.12
N PRO A 218 8.23 -4.12 -19.78
CA PRO A 218 7.59 -2.95 -20.37
C PRO A 218 6.70 -2.17 -19.40
N ILE A 219 6.34 -2.75 -18.24
CA ILE A 219 5.32 -2.21 -17.33
C ILE A 219 5.83 -2.25 -15.90
N ILE A 220 5.66 -1.13 -15.20
CA ILE A 220 5.79 -1.05 -13.75
C ILE A 220 4.51 -0.50 -13.12
N LEU A 221 3.96 -1.23 -12.14
CA LEU A 221 2.95 -0.74 -11.23
C LEU A 221 3.62 -0.34 -9.92
N ASP A 222 3.63 0.95 -9.64
CA ASP A 222 4.15 1.51 -8.40
C ASP A 222 3.03 1.59 -7.36
N GLY A 223 2.93 0.54 -6.54
CA GLY A 223 1.89 0.42 -5.51
C GLY A 223 2.03 1.38 -4.33
N ARG A 224 3.15 2.11 -4.26
CA ARG A 224 3.52 3.00 -3.16
C ARG A 224 3.74 4.43 -3.61
N ASN A 225 3.57 4.72 -4.91
CA ASN A 225 3.86 6.01 -5.52
C ASN A 225 5.26 6.54 -5.11
N CYS A 226 6.26 5.65 -5.07
CA CYS A 226 7.61 5.94 -4.57
C CYS A 226 8.63 6.22 -5.67
N LEU A 227 8.26 6.15 -6.95
CA LEU A 227 9.11 6.45 -8.10
C LEU A 227 8.65 7.72 -8.84
N ASP A 228 9.55 8.33 -9.62
CA ASP A 228 9.20 9.43 -10.51
C ASP A 228 8.46 8.91 -11.76
N LYS A 229 7.14 9.09 -11.77
CA LYS A 229 6.25 8.78 -12.91
C LYS A 229 6.78 9.32 -14.25
N ASN A 230 7.24 10.57 -14.28
CA ASN A 230 7.63 11.23 -15.53
C ASN A 230 8.96 10.68 -16.06
N GLU A 231 9.86 10.27 -15.17
CA GLU A 231 11.10 9.59 -15.55
C GLU A 231 10.80 8.28 -16.28
N PHE A 232 9.91 7.44 -15.74
CA PHE A 232 9.56 6.16 -16.35
C PHE A 232 8.84 6.29 -17.69
N ILE A 233 7.91 7.24 -17.80
CA ILE A 233 7.22 7.52 -19.07
C ILE A 233 8.21 7.99 -20.14
N ARG A 234 9.09 8.95 -19.83
CA ARG A 234 10.12 9.42 -20.78
C ARG A 234 11.11 8.32 -21.14
N GLY A 235 11.40 7.43 -20.20
CA GLY A 235 12.27 6.27 -20.39
C GLY A 235 11.64 5.14 -21.21
N GLY A 236 10.39 5.26 -21.67
CA GLY A 236 9.73 4.27 -22.52
C GLY A 236 9.13 3.08 -21.77
N VAL A 237 9.01 3.15 -20.44
CA VAL A 237 8.33 2.15 -19.62
C VAL A 237 6.91 2.64 -19.33
N THR A 238 5.92 1.76 -19.45
CA THR A 238 4.55 2.06 -19.00
C THR A 238 4.53 2.11 -17.49
N TYR A 239 4.39 3.32 -16.94
CA TYR A 239 4.19 3.55 -15.52
C TYR A 239 2.70 3.59 -15.18
N VAL A 240 2.33 2.97 -14.06
CA VAL A 240 1.02 3.17 -13.44
C VAL A 240 1.16 3.21 -11.91
N GLY A 241 0.56 4.20 -11.27
CA GLY A 241 0.55 4.32 -9.81
C GLY A 241 -0.84 4.06 -9.22
N ILE A 242 -0.94 4.00 -7.91
CA ILE A 242 -2.25 3.98 -7.24
C ILE A 242 -2.83 5.41 -7.32
N GLY A 243 -3.79 5.59 -8.22
CA GLY A 243 -4.36 6.92 -8.52
C GLY A 243 -3.50 7.78 -9.44
N ARG A 244 -2.58 7.18 -10.23
CA ARG A 244 -1.68 7.90 -11.14
C ARG A 244 -1.54 7.24 -12.51
#